data_AF-A0A2E4W6D6-F1
#
_entry.id   AF-A0A2E4W6D6-F1
#
_cell.length_a   1.000
_cell.length_b   1.000
_cell.length_c   1.000
_cell.angle_alpha   90.00
_cell.angle_beta   90.00
_cell.angle_gamma   90.00
#
_symmetry.space_group_name_H-M   'P 1'
#
loop_
_entity.id
_entity.type
_entity.pdbx_description
1 polymer ?
#
loop_
_entity_poly.entity_id
_entity_poly.type
_entity_poly.pdbx_seq_one_letter_code
_entity_poly.pdbx_strand_id
1 'polypeptide(L)'
;MKKQVKDYEWVHNKDYKIDNSPENLQTVNEMLNDRGCGMCIAKFKQGTIHLGTGMTHACHHPVPHKIPLDEILDNPAALFNTQHLKTARKEMLNNQKPPECDYCWRVEDRHSLSDRQSKSIEPWALKHFDTITKYTGDEDVYPSYLEVSFSNACNLKCTYCGPEFSSTWVEDLNHHGPLKVLEETAGEDWVQGWQELDSLQYKNKEFNPYIDAFWKWFPEAYKHLSHYRITGGEPLMSKETFKSMDWLINNPNPELEFSINSNFSVPEKVWDLFIDKLNQLKTGKKVKKITIYTSAEAWEERAEYARTGLNFKLFKQRTEQLADIGNVRVVVMAAFNMFSITSFKPMLEWILELKTLHNPSNAINQMEVNGFVVTERGIPSDARAKKNPDHSITVGIDIPYLRHPELLDIQFCSHELVEEHLLPLLAYMSANQACNIWEPHKGFEPYEIEKLKRIVVNRIYYNPKISPPNLKKGEYDAKTDHRNAVNMNRAKFYDFVNKHDERNGTSFLTTFPEMTAHYNLCKEEYATYYDKD
;
A
#
# COMPACT_ATOMS: atom_id res chain seq x y z
N MET A 1 -18.40 27.39 -23.81
CA MET A 1 -17.87 26.01 -23.99
C MET A 1 -17.20 25.60 -22.70
N LYS A 2 -17.32 24.33 -22.27
CA LYS A 2 -16.53 23.83 -21.14
C LYS A 2 -15.07 23.72 -21.60
N LYS A 3 -14.13 24.19 -20.78
CA LYS A 3 -12.69 24.12 -21.06
C LYS A 3 -12.24 22.66 -21.20
N GLN A 4 -11.32 22.40 -22.12
CA GLN A 4 -10.61 21.14 -22.32
C GLN A 4 -9.26 21.16 -21.63
N VAL A 5 -8.61 20.00 -21.46
CA VAL A 5 -7.27 19.90 -20.84
C VAL A 5 -6.26 20.87 -21.47
N LYS A 6 -6.30 21.02 -22.79
CA LYS A 6 -5.40 21.91 -23.55
C LYS A 6 -5.63 23.41 -23.30
N ASP A 7 -6.76 23.78 -22.70
CA ASP A 7 -7.13 25.18 -22.45
C ASP A 7 -6.59 25.68 -21.09
N TYR A 8 -5.90 24.83 -20.32
CA TYR A 8 -5.24 25.17 -19.06
C TYR A 8 -3.73 25.33 -19.27
N GLU A 9 -3.09 26.16 -18.43
CA GLU A 9 -1.65 26.37 -18.46
C GLU A 9 -0.93 25.26 -17.68
N TRP A 10 -0.05 24.54 -18.38
CA TRP A 10 0.73 23.43 -17.83
C TRP A 10 2.20 23.78 -17.76
N VAL A 11 2.82 23.45 -16.62
CA VAL A 11 4.27 23.40 -16.49
C VAL A 11 4.75 22.05 -17.02
N HIS A 12 5.67 22.08 -17.98
CA HIS A 12 6.24 20.88 -18.54
C HIS A 12 7.62 20.60 -17.95
N ASN A 13 7.89 19.35 -17.62
CA ASN A 13 9.21 18.91 -17.21
C ASN A 13 10.19 18.88 -18.42
N LYS A 14 11.44 18.49 -18.17
CA LYS A 14 12.51 18.43 -19.20
C LYS A 14 12.18 17.52 -20.39
N ASP A 15 11.27 16.56 -20.22
CA ASP A 15 10.79 15.65 -21.26
C ASP A 15 9.49 16.14 -21.94
N TYR A 16 9.12 17.41 -21.72
CA TYR A 16 7.88 18.02 -22.19
C TYR A 16 6.60 17.33 -21.67
N LYS A 17 6.67 16.65 -20.52
CA LYS A 17 5.52 15.99 -19.89
C LYS A 17 4.96 16.82 -18.74
N ILE A 18 3.64 16.71 -18.54
CA ILE A 18 2.96 17.19 -17.34
C ILE A 18 3.35 16.27 -16.20
N ASP A 19 3.96 16.82 -15.16
CA ASP A 19 4.36 16.10 -13.95
C ASP A 19 3.48 16.50 -12.75
N ASN A 20 3.70 15.86 -11.60
CA ASN A 20 2.98 16.13 -10.36
C ASN A 20 3.55 17.31 -9.55
N SER A 21 4.14 18.31 -10.23
CA SER A 21 4.61 19.55 -9.60
C SER A 21 3.48 20.28 -8.86
N PRO A 22 3.78 21.03 -7.79
CA PRO A 22 2.78 21.81 -7.05
C PRO A 22 1.92 22.72 -7.95
N GLU A 23 2.55 23.35 -8.95
CA GLU A 23 1.90 24.21 -9.94
C GLU A 23 0.87 23.42 -10.75
N ASN A 24 1.26 22.28 -11.32
CA ASN A 24 0.31 21.47 -12.10
C ASN A 24 -0.78 20.84 -11.22
N LEU A 25 -0.50 20.50 -9.97
CA LEU A 25 -1.54 20.01 -9.05
C LEU A 25 -2.58 21.09 -8.76
N GLN A 26 -2.17 22.36 -8.67
CA GLN A 26 -3.07 23.49 -8.58
C GLN A 26 -3.87 23.67 -9.88
N THR A 27 -3.24 23.56 -11.06
CA THR A 27 -3.93 23.56 -12.35
C THR A 27 -4.99 22.46 -12.43
N VAL A 28 -4.68 21.24 -11.95
CA VAL A 28 -5.66 20.15 -11.88
C VAL A 28 -6.79 20.47 -10.91
N ASN A 29 -6.49 21.06 -9.76
CA ASN A 29 -7.53 21.47 -8.81
C ASN A 29 -8.54 22.43 -9.47
N GLU A 30 -8.04 23.45 -10.16
CA GLU A 30 -8.85 24.40 -10.91
C GLU A 30 -9.64 23.70 -12.03
N MET A 31 -8.99 22.87 -12.83
CA MET A 31 -9.62 22.12 -13.93
C MET A 31 -10.78 21.23 -13.46
N LEU A 32 -10.60 20.52 -12.34
CA LEU A 32 -11.65 19.67 -11.78
C LEU A 32 -12.81 20.52 -11.26
N ASN A 33 -12.53 21.59 -10.52
CA ASN A 33 -13.56 22.45 -9.93
C ASN A 33 -14.31 23.29 -10.99
N ASP A 34 -13.67 23.66 -12.10
CA ASP A 34 -14.31 24.27 -13.27
C ASP A 34 -15.39 23.34 -13.88
N ARG A 35 -15.24 22.01 -13.73
CA ARG A 35 -16.25 21.04 -14.17
C ARG A 35 -17.33 20.80 -13.10
N GLY A 36 -16.93 20.70 -11.84
CA GLY A 36 -17.81 20.52 -10.70
C GLY A 36 -17.05 20.25 -9.39
N CYS A 37 -17.61 20.68 -8.27
CA CYS A 37 -16.96 20.64 -6.95
C CYS A 37 -16.56 19.23 -6.47
N GLY A 38 -17.19 18.18 -7.01
CA GLY A 38 -16.84 16.78 -6.72
C GLY A 38 -16.12 16.06 -7.86
N MET A 39 -15.85 16.71 -9.00
CA MET A 39 -15.30 16.04 -10.18
C MET A 39 -13.95 15.37 -9.85
N CYS A 40 -13.82 14.10 -10.22
CA CYS A 40 -12.60 13.30 -10.05
C CYS A 40 -12.44 12.30 -11.20
N ILE A 41 -11.28 12.29 -11.87
CA ILE A 41 -11.04 11.36 -12.98
C ILE A 41 -10.86 9.92 -12.47
N ALA A 42 -10.23 9.75 -11.31
CA ALA A 42 -9.97 8.43 -10.73
C ALA A 42 -11.27 7.63 -10.49
N LYS A 43 -12.40 8.29 -10.21
CA LYS A 43 -13.72 7.62 -10.05
C LYS A 43 -14.18 6.87 -11.31
N PHE A 44 -13.70 7.29 -12.48
CA PHE A 44 -14.04 6.71 -13.78
C PHE A 44 -12.94 5.80 -14.34
N LYS A 45 -11.72 5.86 -13.76
CA LYS A 45 -10.53 5.25 -14.38
C LYS A 45 -9.66 4.41 -13.46
N GLN A 46 -9.87 4.45 -12.14
CA GLN A 46 -9.22 3.57 -11.18
C GLN A 46 -10.24 2.65 -10.53
N GLY A 47 -10.07 1.34 -10.68
CA GLY A 47 -10.89 0.31 -10.04
C GLY A 47 -10.07 -0.58 -9.14
N THR A 48 -10.63 -0.95 -7.98
CA THR A 48 -10.13 -2.00 -7.10
C THR A 48 -11.24 -3.01 -6.90
N ILE A 49 -10.95 -4.29 -7.16
CA ILE A 49 -11.95 -5.36 -7.16
C ILE A 49 -11.47 -6.51 -6.28
N HIS A 50 -12.29 -6.91 -5.32
CA HIS A 50 -12.05 -8.03 -4.42
C HIS A 50 -13.00 -9.17 -4.80
N LEU A 51 -12.55 -10.05 -5.68
CA LEU A 51 -13.39 -11.11 -6.27
C LEU A 51 -13.73 -12.21 -5.26
N GLY A 52 -12.87 -12.44 -4.25
CA GLY A 52 -13.14 -13.40 -3.17
C GLY A 52 -14.35 -13.00 -2.31
N THR A 53 -14.43 -11.73 -1.93
CA THR A 53 -15.57 -11.16 -1.17
C THR A 53 -16.69 -10.65 -2.07
N GLY A 54 -16.47 -10.48 -3.37
CA GLY A 54 -17.42 -9.83 -4.28
C GLY A 54 -17.59 -8.33 -4.02
N MET A 55 -16.54 -7.65 -3.56
CA MET A 55 -16.57 -6.23 -3.25
C MET A 55 -15.82 -5.42 -4.33
N THR A 56 -16.23 -4.18 -4.56
CA THR A 56 -15.51 -3.25 -5.44
C THR A 56 -15.51 -1.85 -4.88
N HIS A 57 -14.59 -1.03 -5.35
CA HIS A 57 -14.59 0.41 -5.16
C HIS A 57 -13.78 1.07 -6.29
N ALA A 58 -14.04 2.35 -6.52
CA ALA A 58 -13.29 3.16 -7.47
C ALA A 58 -12.45 4.19 -6.70
N CYS A 59 -11.11 4.16 -6.85
CA CYS A 59 -10.11 4.74 -5.91
C CYS A 59 -9.91 3.88 -4.64
N HIS A 60 -8.83 4.09 -3.87
CA HIS A 60 -8.50 3.30 -2.68
C HIS A 60 -9.09 3.85 -1.35
N HIS A 61 -9.68 5.04 -1.36
CA HIS A 61 -10.24 5.67 -0.14
C HIS A 61 -11.70 5.31 0.13
N PRO A 62 -12.59 5.18 -0.87
CA PRO A 62 -13.98 4.77 -0.61
C PRO A 62 -14.03 3.39 0.03
N VAL A 63 -14.94 3.22 0.98
CA VAL A 63 -15.24 1.91 1.56
C VAL A 63 -15.73 0.99 0.44
N PRO A 64 -15.20 -0.25 0.32
CA PRO A 64 -15.70 -1.21 -0.65
C PRO A 64 -17.19 -1.47 -0.47
N HIS A 65 -17.93 -1.58 -1.57
CA HIS A 65 -19.33 -2.02 -1.56
C HIS A 65 -19.49 -3.37 -2.26
N LYS A 66 -20.53 -4.11 -1.86
CA LYS A 66 -20.86 -5.41 -2.47
C LYS A 66 -21.34 -5.19 -3.89
N ILE A 67 -20.85 -6.00 -4.82
CA ILE A 67 -21.35 -6.06 -6.18
C ILE A 67 -22.59 -6.97 -6.19
N PRO A 68 -23.79 -6.45 -6.54
CA PRO A 68 -24.99 -7.27 -6.61
C PRO A 68 -24.85 -8.41 -7.62
N LEU A 69 -25.33 -9.61 -7.27
CA LEU A 69 -25.18 -10.80 -8.11
C LEU A 69 -26.02 -10.70 -9.38
N ASP A 70 -27.21 -10.14 -9.30
CA ASP A 70 -28.08 -9.86 -10.45
C ASP A 70 -27.39 -8.92 -11.45
N GLU A 71 -26.71 -7.87 -10.98
CA GLU A 71 -25.97 -6.95 -11.87
C GLU A 71 -24.83 -7.64 -12.63
N ILE A 72 -24.03 -8.52 -11.99
CA ILE A 72 -22.93 -9.22 -12.70
C ILE A 72 -23.39 -10.36 -13.60
N LEU A 73 -24.53 -10.98 -13.26
CA LEU A 73 -25.12 -12.05 -14.08
C LEU A 73 -25.73 -11.47 -15.37
N ASP A 74 -26.30 -10.27 -15.30
CA ASP A 74 -26.79 -9.51 -16.46
C ASP A 74 -25.62 -8.93 -17.28
N ASN A 75 -24.67 -8.28 -16.62
CA ASN A 75 -23.54 -7.61 -17.27
C ASN A 75 -22.24 -7.79 -16.47
N PRO A 76 -21.27 -8.57 -16.98
CA PRO A 76 -19.96 -8.75 -16.34
C PRO A 76 -19.21 -7.42 -16.06
N ALA A 77 -19.50 -6.36 -16.82
CA ALA A 77 -18.90 -5.05 -16.59
C ALA A 77 -19.36 -4.37 -15.29
N ALA A 78 -20.41 -4.88 -14.62
CA ALA A 78 -20.84 -4.43 -13.30
C ALA A 78 -19.69 -4.48 -12.27
N LEU A 79 -18.68 -5.32 -12.48
CA LEU A 79 -17.41 -5.34 -11.76
C LEU A 79 -16.76 -3.95 -11.56
N PHE A 80 -16.98 -3.02 -12.50
CA PHE A 80 -16.57 -1.61 -12.37
C PHE A 80 -17.69 -0.62 -12.72
N ASN A 81 -18.92 -1.11 -12.89
CA ASN A 81 -20.07 -0.33 -13.37
C ASN A 81 -21.36 -0.62 -12.61
N THR A 82 -21.26 -1.03 -11.33
CA THR A 82 -22.44 -1.17 -10.46
C THR A 82 -23.29 0.10 -10.45
N GLN A 83 -24.59 -0.02 -10.19
CA GLN A 83 -25.47 1.15 -10.02
C GLN A 83 -24.99 2.13 -8.95
N HIS A 84 -24.37 1.62 -7.87
CA HIS A 84 -23.71 2.43 -6.85
C HIS A 84 -22.62 3.34 -7.44
N LEU A 85 -21.69 2.78 -8.22
CA LEU A 85 -20.63 3.56 -8.88
C LEU A 85 -21.17 4.52 -9.94
N LYS A 86 -22.19 4.12 -10.71
CA LYS A 86 -22.84 5.00 -11.70
C LYS A 86 -23.51 6.19 -11.02
N THR A 87 -24.16 5.98 -9.88
CA THR A 87 -24.77 7.06 -9.08
C THR A 87 -23.73 8.08 -8.64
N ALA A 88 -22.62 7.63 -8.04
CA ALA A 88 -21.55 8.54 -7.63
C ALA A 88 -20.90 9.29 -8.82
N ARG A 89 -20.77 8.64 -9.98
CA ARG A 89 -20.29 9.30 -11.21
C ARG A 89 -21.25 10.38 -11.69
N LYS A 90 -22.56 10.14 -11.65
CA LYS A 90 -23.60 11.13 -11.98
C LYS A 90 -23.54 12.33 -11.04
N GLU A 91 -23.43 12.11 -9.73
CA GLU A 91 -23.26 13.18 -8.74
C GLU A 91 -22.05 14.08 -9.10
N MET A 92 -20.89 13.49 -9.39
CA MET A 92 -19.69 14.24 -9.80
C MET A 92 -19.91 15.07 -11.07
N LEU A 93 -20.63 14.53 -12.06
CA LEU A 93 -20.91 15.21 -13.33
C LEU A 93 -21.95 16.34 -13.21
N ASN A 94 -22.77 16.28 -12.15
CA ASN A 94 -23.84 17.22 -11.81
C ASN A 94 -23.47 18.18 -10.66
N ASN A 95 -22.17 18.44 -10.48
CA ASN A 95 -21.65 19.40 -9.49
C ASN A 95 -22.02 19.04 -8.03
N GLN A 96 -21.98 17.75 -7.70
CA GLN A 96 -22.19 17.23 -6.35
C GLN A 96 -20.95 16.44 -5.87
N LYS A 97 -20.82 16.29 -4.55
CA LYS A 97 -19.75 15.52 -3.89
C LYS A 97 -20.30 14.18 -3.40
N PRO A 98 -19.88 13.04 -3.98
CA PRO A 98 -20.30 11.73 -3.49
C PRO A 98 -19.88 11.51 -2.03
N PRO A 99 -20.78 11.06 -1.13
CA PRO A 99 -20.45 10.87 0.29
C PRO A 99 -19.30 9.88 0.53
N GLU A 100 -19.17 8.86 -0.30
CA GLU A 100 -18.11 7.84 -0.18
C GLU A 100 -16.69 8.37 -0.44
N CYS A 101 -16.54 9.60 -0.96
CA CYS A 101 -15.26 10.25 -1.19
C CYS A 101 -14.82 11.17 -0.03
N ASP A 102 -15.42 11.02 1.15
CA ASP A 102 -15.25 11.89 2.32
C ASP A 102 -13.79 12.14 2.73
N TYR A 103 -12.89 11.16 2.57
CA TYR A 103 -11.46 11.39 2.83
C TYR A 103 -10.94 12.62 2.06
N CYS A 104 -11.26 12.74 0.77
CA CYS A 104 -10.80 13.86 -0.04
C CYS A 104 -11.49 15.16 0.40
N TRP A 105 -12.79 15.10 0.74
CA TRP A 105 -13.54 16.26 1.21
C TRP A 105 -12.97 16.82 2.50
N ARG A 106 -12.66 15.98 3.50
CA ARG A 106 -12.05 16.40 4.77
C ARG A 106 -10.66 17.02 4.58
N VAL A 107 -9.89 16.56 3.59
CA VAL A 107 -8.57 17.14 3.26
C VAL A 107 -8.74 18.51 2.60
N GLU A 108 -9.66 18.63 1.65
CA GLU A 108 -9.91 19.86 0.88
C GLU A 108 -10.59 20.95 1.69
N ASP A 109 -11.47 20.58 2.63
CA ASP A 109 -12.12 21.53 3.56
C ASP A 109 -11.10 22.19 4.52
N ARG A 110 -9.87 21.65 4.58
CA ARG A 110 -8.70 22.25 5.27
C ARG A 110 -7.77 22.99 4.31
N HIS A 111 -8.26 23.35 3.12
CA HIS A 111 -7.51 24.05 2.06
C HIS A 111 -6.24 23.31 1.61
N SER A 112 -6.23 21.98 1.68
CA SER A 112 -5.13 21.13 1.21
C SER A 112 -5.53 20.35 -0.06
N LEU A 113 -4.56 20.01 -0.89
CA LEU A 113 -4.77 19.16 -2.05
C LEU A 113 -4.93 17.70 -1.61
N SER A 114 -5.90 16.99 -2.18
CA SER A 114 -6.20 15.60 -1.84
C SER A 114 -5.76 14.63 -2.93
N ASP A 115 -6.00 13.35 -2.70
CA ASP A 115 -5.79 12.30 -3.69
C ASP A 115 -6.64 12.47 -4.95
N ARG A 116 -7.71 13.28 -4.88
CA ARG A 116 -8.52 13.65 -6.04
C ARG A 116 -7.67 14.35 -7.10
N GLN A 117 -6.83 15.30 -6.71
CA GLN A 117 -5.95 16.03 -7.62
C GLN A 117 -4.74 15.18 -8.01
N SER A 118 -4.05 14.58 -7.03
CA SER A 118 -2.82 13.82 -7.28
C SER A 118 -3.04 12.58 -8.14
N LYS A 119 -4.24 11.99 -8.15
CA LYS A 119 -4.56 10.88 -9.06
C LYS A 119 -5.10 11.34 -10.40
N SER A 120 -5.75 12.50 -10.47
CA SER A 120 -6.30 13.00 -11.73
C SER A 120 -5.24 13.56 -12.65
N ILE A 121 -4.09 14.01 -12.11
CA ILE A 121 -2.94 14.44 -12.90
C ILE A 121 -2.19 13.30 -13.58
N GLU A 122 -2.32 12.08 -13.04
CA GLU A 122 -1.56 10.93 -13.53
C GLU A 122 -1.81 10.67 -15.02
N PRO A 123 -0.80 10.26 -15.81
CA PRO A 123 -0.95 10.05 -17.26
C PRO A 123 -2.03 9.02 -17.64
N TRP A 124 -2.27 8.03 -16.77
CA TRP A 124 -3.34 7.04 -16.98
C TRP A 124 -4.74 7.63 -16.78
N ALA A 125 -4.87 8.76 -16.07
CA ALA A 125 -6.11 9.46 -15.78
C ALA A 125 -6.32 10.68 -16.69
N LEU A 126 -5.41 11.65 -16.67
CA LEU A 126 -5.57 13.00 -17.22
C LEU A 126 -6.06 13.01 -18.67
N LYS A 127 -5.52 12.11 -19.51
CA LYS A 127 -5.88 11.95 -20.94
C LYS A 127 -7.37 11.67 -21.18
N HIS A 128 -8.13 11.28 -20.16
CA HIS A 128 -9.55 10.96 -20.26
C HIS A 128 -10.49 12.08 -19.84
N PHE A 129 -9.98 13.19 -19.27
CA PHE A 129 -10.83 14.28 -18.76
C PHE A 129 -11.84 14.78 -19.80
N ASP A 130 -11.38 15.16 -20.98
CA ASP A 130 -12.24 15.72 -22.05
C ASP A 130 -13.32 14.75 -22.54
N THR A 131 -13.09 13.44 -22.40
CA THR A 131 -14.09 12.42 -22.76
C THR A 131 -15.08 12.24 -21.62
N ILE A 132 -14.60 12.09 -20.39
CA ILE A 132 -15.44 11.87 -19.20
C ILE A 132 -16.38 13.05 -18.97
N THR A 133 -15.93 14.29 -19.20
CA THR A 133 -16.77 15.47 -18.98
C THR A 133 -18.02 15.53 -19.85
N LYS A 134 -18.08 14.73 -20.92
CA LYS A 134 -19.22 14.60 -21.85
C LYS A 134 -20.17 13.46 -21.47
N TYR A 135 -19.81 12.63 -20.50
CA TYR A 135 -20.65 11.53 -20.02
C TYR A 135 -21.88 12.03 -19.28
N THR A 136 -22.89 11.17 -19.25
CA THR A 136 -24.09 11.29 -18.44
C THR A 136 -23.92 10.65 -17.06
N GLY A 137 -23.02 9.67 -16.96
CA GLY A 137 -22.78 8.85 -15.76
C GLY A 137 -23.46 7.47 -15.82
N ASP A 138 -24.26 7.20 -16.84
CA ASP A 138 -24.92 5.91 -17.09
C ASP A 138 -24.05 4.92 -17.90
N GLU A 139 -22.99 5.42 -18.52
CA GLU A 139 -22.12 4.64 -19.39
C GLU A 139 -21.37 3.56 -18.63
N ASP A 140 -21.21 2.40 -19.27
CA ASP A 140 -20.21 1.43 -18.86
C ASP A 140 -18.83 1.94 -19.26
N VAL A 141 -17.99 2.17 -18.26
CA VAL A 141 -16.62 2.63 -18.47
C VAL A 141 -15.64 1.52 -18.10
N TYR A 142 -14.48 1.54 -18.77
CA TYR A 142 -13.35 0.69 -18.44
C TYR A 142 -12.31 1.47 -17.65
N PRO A 143 -11.70 0.85 -16.61
CA PRO A 143 -10.59 1.46 -15.89
C PRO A 143 -9.36 1.53 -16.79
N SER A 144 -8.47 2.48 -16.51
CA SER A 144 -7.10 2.47 -17.02
C SER A 144 -6.09 2.05 -15.94
N TYR A 145 -6.50 2.06 -14.67
CA TYR A 145 -5.78 1.46 -13.55
C TYR A 145 -6.70 0.44 -12.87
N LEU A 146 -6.31 -0.84 -12.93
CA LEU A 146 -7.06 -1.91 -12.29
C LEU A 146 -6.20 -2.61 -11.24
N GLU A 147 -6.69 -2.63 -10.00
CA GLU A 147 -6.21 -3.51 -8.94
C GLU A 147 -7.23 -4.64 -8.71
N VAL A 148 -6.76 -5.88 -8.65
CA VAL A 148 -7.62 -7.05 -8.42
C VAL A 148 -7.06 -7.97 -7.35
N SER A 149 -7.94 -8.40 -6.45
CA SER A 149 -7.72 -9.46 -5.46
C SER A 149 -8.58 -10.65 -5.83
N PHE A 150 -7.97 -11.79 -6.14
CA PHE A 150 -8.69 -12.99 -6.57
C PHE A 150 -9.26 -13.82 -5.41
N SER A 151 -8.58 -13.82 -4.26
CA SER A 151 -8.94 -14.61 -3.08
C SER A 151 -8.19 -14.13 -1.84
N ASN A 152 -8.65 -14.50 -0.65
CA ASN A 152 -7.87 -14.38 0.60
C ASN A 152 -6.89 -15.52 0.85
N ALA A 153 -6.71 -16.47 -0.07
CA ALA A 153 -5.79 -17.58 0.14
C ALA A 153 -4.38 -17.04 0.41
N CYS A 154 -3.90 -17.23 1.62
CA CYS A 154 -2.64 -16.71 2.12
C CYS A 154 -2.10 -17.73 3.12
N ASN A 155 -0.79 -17.88 3.13
CA ASN A 155 -0.06 -18.77 4.03
C ASN A 155 0.51 -18.07 5.27
N LEU A 156 0.20 -16.78 5.46
CA LEU A 156 0.63 -15.96 6.59
C LEU A 156 -0.57 -15.40 7.34
N LYS A 157 -0.45 -15.17 8.64
CA LYS A 157 -1.43 -14.46 9.47
C LYS A 157 -0.81 -13.20 10.09
N CYS A 158 -0.50 -12.22 9.25
CA CYS A 158 0.14 -10.98 9.70
C CYS A 158 -0.74 -10.25 10.73
N THR A 159 -0.12 -9.70 11.77
CA THR A 159 -0.81 -9.16 12.97
C THR A 159 -1.80 -8.03 12.68
N TYR A 160 -1.53 -7.22 11.66
CA TYR A 160 -2.37 -6.11 11.20
C TYR A 160 -3.28 -6.47 10.01
N CYS A 161 -3.30 -7.74 9.62
CA CYS A 161 -4.13 -8.26 8.53
C CYS A 161 -5.36 -8.97 9.12
N GLY A 162 -6.45 -9.12 8.35
CA GLY A 162 -7.67 -9.79 8.80
C GLY A 162 -8.01 -11.07 8.03
N PRO A 163 -9.02 -11.85 8.48
CA PRO A 163 -9.49 -13.06 7.81
C PRO A 163 -10.00 -12.80 6.38
N GLU A 164 -10.42 -11.57 6.07
CA GLU A 164 -10.79 -11.15 4.71
C GLU A 164 -9.59 -11.09 3.75
N PHE A 165 -8.37 -11.18 4.26
CA PHE A 165 -7.14 -11.15 3.48
C PHE A 165 -6.22 -12.33 3.75
N SER A 166 -6.57 -13.24 4.68
CA SER A 166 -5.81 -14.46 4.92
C SER A 166 -6.67 -15.66 5.34
N SER A 167 -6.59 -16.73 4.54
CA SER A 167 -7.16 -18.04 4.90
C SER A 167 -6.50 -18.65 6.14
N THR A 168 -5.21 -18.40 6.40
CA THR A 168 -4.55 -18.84 7.63
C THR A 168 -5.12 -18.14 8.87
N TRP A 169 -5.55 -16.86 8.75
CA TRP A 169 -6.32 -16.21 9.81
C TRP A 169 -7.67 -16.89 10.03
N VAL A 170 -8.39 -17.26 8.97
CA VAL A 170 -9.66 -18.00 9.08
C VAL A 170 -9.48 -19.33 9.81
N GLU A 171 -8.48 -20.13 9.42
CA GLU A 171 -8.15 -21.41 10.07
C GLU A 171 -7.84 -21.22 11.56
N ASP A 172 -7.02 -20.22 11.88
CA ASP A 172 -6.62 -19.92 13.24
C ASP A 172 -7.79 -19.46 14.12
N LEU A 173 -8.68 -18.62 13.59
CA LEU A 173 -9.87 -18.13 14.31
C LEU A 173 -10.91 -19.24 14.50
N ASN A 174 -11.06 -20.16 13.56
CA ASN A 174 -11.94 -21.33 13.72
C ASN A 174 -11.45 -22.27 14.84
N HIS A 175 -10.14 -22.39 15.04
CA HIS A 175 -9.58 -23.28 16.06
C HIS A 175 -9.54 -22.64 17.46
N HIS A 176 -9.14 -21.36 17.54
CA HIS A 176 -8.85 -20.70 18.82
C HIS A 176 -9.88 -19.63 19.21
N GLY A 177 -10.87 -19.36 18.34
CA GLY A 177 -11.84 -18.30 18.55
C GLY A 177 -11.30 -16.89 18.24
N PRO A 178 -12.15 -15.86 18.40
CA PRO A 178 -11.79 -14.46 18.16
C PRO A 178 -10.67 -13.98 19.09
N LEU A 179 -9.95 -12.94 18.66
CA LEU A 179 -8.97 -12.27 19.51
C LEU A 179 -9.58 -10.97 20.00
N LYS A 180 -9.86 -10.92 21.30
CA LYS A 180 -10.35 -9.73 21.99
C LYS A 180 -9.30 -9.15 22.90
N VAL A 181 -9.36 -7.86 23.15
CA VAL A 181 -8.53 -7.16 24.14
C VAL A 181 -9.39 -6.45 25.16
N LEU A 182 -8.90 -6.32 26.39
CA LEU A 182 -9.56 -5.67 27.51
C LEU A 182 -10.97 -6.24 27.79
N GLU A 183 -11.10 -7.57 27.68
CA GLU A 183 -12.36 -8.29 27.90
C GLU A 183 -13.00 -7.95 29.26
N GLU A 184 -14.33 -7.83 29.28
CA GLU A 184 -15.13 -7.50 30.47
C GLU A 184 -14.88 -6.10 31.08
N THR A 185 -14.27 -5.20 30.31
CA THR A 185 -14.05 -3.80 30.70
C THR A 185 -14.79 -2.84 29.77
N ALA A 186 -14.82 -1.55 30.13
CA ALA A 186 -15.32 -0.51 29.22
C ALA A 186 -14.44 -0.31 27.96
N GLY A 187 -13.24 -0.91 27.92
CA GLY A 187 -12.30 -0.86 26.80
C GLY A 187 -12.32 -2.08 25.89
N GLU A 188 -13.24 -3.04 26.09
CA GLU A 188 -13.30 -4.29 25.29
C GLU A 188 -13.34 -3.99 23.78
N ASP A 189 -12.50 -4.69 23.02
CA ASP A 189 -12.40 -4.51 21.57
C ASP A 189 -12.09 -5.83 20.86
N TRP A 190 -12.65 -5.99 19.66
CA TRP A 190 -12.45 -7.17 18.81
C TRP A 190 -11.36 -6.88 17.79
N VAL A 191 -10.16 -7.42 18.05
CA VAL A 191 -9.02 -7.23 17.14
C VAL A 191 -9.17 -8.11 15.91
N GLN A 192 -9.67 -9.34 16.09
CA GLN A 192 -9.88 -10.32 15.02
C GLN A 192 -11.10 -11.19 15.32
N GLY A 193 -11.78 -11.67 14.26
CA GLY A 193 -12.85 -12.67 14.38
C GLY A 193 -14.23 -12.13 14.70
N TRP A 194 -14.47 -10.83 14.47
CA TRP A 194 -15.80 -10.21 14.49
C TRP A 194 -16.64 -10.54 13.23
N GLN A 195 -16.01 -11.07 12.18
CA GLN A 195 -16.65 -11.42 10.92
C GLN A 195 -17.27 -12.83 10.93
N GLU A 196 -18.30 -13.04 10.11
CA GLU A 196 -18.88 -14.37 9.81
C GLU A 196 -17.94 -15.18 8.89
N LEU A 197 -17.01 -15.94 9.48
CA LEU A 197 -15.89 -16.57 8.77
C LEU A 197 -16.30 -17.52 7.63
N ASP A 198 -17.40 -18.27 7.79
CA ASP A 198 -17.86 -19.24 6.79
C ASP A 198 -18.40 -18.61 5.51
N SER A 199 -18.94 -17.39 5.61
CA SER A 199 -19.57 -16.68 4.49
C SER A 199 -18.74 -15.50 3.98
N LEU A 200 -17.56 -15.28 4.58
CA LEU A 200 -16.70 -14.14 4.31
C LEU A 200 -16.25 -14.08 2.85
N GLN A 201 -15.92 -15.23 2.25
CA GLN A 201 -15.48 -15.35 0.86
C GLN A 201 -15.92 -16.66 0.21
N TYR A 202 -16.05 -16.61 -1.11
CA TYR A 202 -16.10 -17.83 -1.92
C TYR A 202 -14.79 -18.60 -1.77
N LYS A 203 -14.87 -19.88 -1.41
CA LYS A 203 -13.66 -20.69 -1.23
C LYS A 203 -13.03 -20.96 -2.60
N ASN A 204 -11.71 -21.07 -2.66
CA ASN A 204 -10.98 -21.28 -3.94
C ASN A 204 -11.37 -22.55 -4.72
N LYS A 205 -12.01 -23.52 -4.06
CA LYS A 205 -12.49 -24.78 -4.67
C LYS A 205 -13.92 -24.66 -5.21
N GLU A 206 -14.64 -23.60 -4.86
CA GLU A 206 -16.04 -23.38 -5.23
C GLU A 206 -16.14 -22.54 -6.50
N PHE A 207 -17.32 -22.60 -7.13
CA PHE A 207 -17.63 -21.69 -8.22
C PHE A 207 -17.78 -20.27 -7.66
N ASN A 208 -17.03 -19.31 -8.21
CA ASN A 208 -17.12 -17.90 -7.84
C ASN A 208 -17.68 -17.11 -9.04
N PRO A 209 -18.92 -16.56 -8.94
CA PRO A 209 -19.54 -15.83 -10.03
C PRO A 209 -18.79 -14.54 -10.40
N TYR A 210 -18.07 -13.94 -9.46
CA TYR A 210 -17.25 -12.75 -9.72
C TYR A 210 -16.00 -13.08 -10.53
N ILE A 211 -15.34 -14.22 -10.28
CA ILE A 211 -14.20 -14.67 -11.09
C ILE A 211 -14.66 -15.04 -12.50
N ASP A 212 -15.81 -15.70 -12.65
CA ASP A 212 -16.39 -16.01 -13.96
C ASP A 212 -16.71 -14.72 -14.74
N ALA A 213 -17.38 -13.75 -14.10
CA ALA A 213 -17.62 -12.43 -14.67
C ALA A 213 -16.31 -11.72 -15.04
N PHE A 214 -15.28 -11.80 -14.20
CA PHE A 214 -13.99 -11.17 -14.47
C PHE A 214 -13.39 -11.69 -15.76
N TRP A 215 -13.38 -13.00 -16.00
CA TRP A 215 -12.80 -13.54 -17.23
C TRP A 215 -13.62 -13.30 -18.49
N LYS A 216 -14.93 -13.05 -18.36
CA LYS A 216 -15.77 -12.58 -19.46
C LYS A 216 -15.50 -11.11 -19.79
N TRP A 217 -15.25 -10.29 -18.77
CA TRP A 217 -15.04 -8.84 -18.87
C TRP A 217 -13.60 -8.44 -19.23
N PHE A 218 -12.62 -9.16 -18.69
CA PHE A 218 -11.20 -8.82 -18.73
C PHE A 218 -10.63 -8.65 -20.14
N PRO A 219 -10.97 -9.47 -21.17
CA PRO A 219 -10.45 -9.28 -22.52
C PRO A 219 -10.76 -7.89 -23.12
N GLU A 220 -11.92 -7.33 -22.81
CA GLU A 220 -12.27 -5.97 -23.26
C GLU A 220 -11.64 -4.91 -22.36
N ALA A 221 -11.74 -5.09 -21.04
CA ALA A 221 -11.12 -4.17 -20.08
C ALA A 221 -9.62 -3.99 -20.32
N TYR A 222 -8.92 -5.09 -20.64
CA TYR A 222 -7.50 -5.15 -20.93
C TYR A 222 -7.03 -4.14 -21.98
N LYS A 223 -7.85 -3.88 -23.01
CA LYS A 223 -7.55 -2.93 -24.09
C LYS A 223 -7.45 -1.49 -23.60
N HIS A 224 -8.04 -1.20 -22.43
CA HIS A 224 -8.07 0.12 -21.83
C HIS A 224 -7.05 0.30 -20.69
N LEU A 225 -6.44 -0.80 -20.23
CA LEU A 225 -5.52 -0.77 -19.09
C LEU A 225 -4.18 -0.14 -19.47
N SER A 226 -3.75 0.79 -18.62
CA SER A 226 -2.37 1.28 -18.53
C SER A 226 -1.66 0.67 -17.32
N HIS A 227 -2.40 0.31 -16.26
CA HIS A 227 -1.88 -0.40 -15.08
C HIS A 227 -2.76 -1.58 -14.73
N TYR A 228 -2.13 -2.73 -14.47
CA TYR A 228 -2.78 -3.92 -13.95
C TYR A 228 -2.00 -4.46 -12.76
N ARG A 229 -2.61 -4.41 -11.57
CA ARG A 229 -2.01 -4.83 -10.31
C ARG A 229 -2.81 -5.98 -9.70
N ILE A 230 -2.12 -7.05 -9.32
CA ILE A 230 -2.73 -8.17 -8.60
C ILE A 230 -2.30 -8.11 -7.14
N THR A 231 -3.28 -8.10 -6.24
CA THR A 231 -3.14 -8.08 -4.78
C THR A 231 -4.03 -9.17 -4.17
N GLY A 232 -4.34 -9.08 -2.87
CA GLY A 232 -5.23 -10.00 -2.17
C GLY A 232 -4.59 -11.31 -1.76
N GLY A 233 -4.92 -11.82 -0.57
CA GLY A 233 -4.29 -13.02 -0.03
C GLY A 233 -2.76 -12.98 -0.19
N GLU A 234 -2.22 -14.14 -0.53
CA GLU A 234 -0.96 -14.27 -1.26
C GLU A 234 -1.27 -14.53 -2.74
N PRO A 235 -1.07 -13.57 -3.66
CA PRO A 235 -1.41 -13.74 -5.07
C PRO A 235 -0.79 -14.96 -5.73
N LEU A 236 0.43 -15.36 -5.33
CA LEU A 236 1.08 -16.54 -5.88
C LEU A 236 0.42 -17.86 -5.41
N MET A 237 -0.55 -17.83 -4.48
CA MET A 237 -1.40 -18.97 -4.16
C MET A 237 -2.67 -19.07 -5.03
N SER A 238 -2.94 -18.09 -5.88
CA SER A 238 -4.11 -18.09 -6.78
C SER A 238 -3.74 -18.55 -8.19
N LYS A 239 -4.49 -19.53 -8.71
CA LYS A 239 -4.41 -19.96 -10.12
C LYS A 239 -4.75 -18.83 -11.11
N GLU A 240 -5.58 -17.88 -10.68
CA GLU A 240 -6.02 -16.75 -11.51
C GLU A 240 -4.90 -15.74 -11.74
N THR A 241 -3.94 -15.65 -10.81
CA THR A 241 -2.70 -14.87 -10.98
C THR A 241 -1.87 -15.43 -12.13
N PHE A 242 -1.62 -16.74 -12.15
CA PHE A 242 -0.86 -17.36 -13.24
C PHE A 242 -1.62 -17.33 -14.57
N LYS A 243 -2.94 -17.51 -14.55
CA LYS A 243 -3.80 -17.32 -15.74
C LYS A 243 -3.72 -15.88 -16.27
N SER A 244 -3.63 -14.89 -15.40
CA SER A 244 -3.39 -13.49 -15.78
C SER A 244 -2.03 -13.32 -16.45
N MET A 245 -0.96 -13.89 -15.87
CA MET A 245 0.38 -13.84 -16.49
C MET A 245 0.39 -14.53 -17.86
N ASP A 246 -0.26 -15.69 -18.00
CA ASP A 246 -0.41 -16.40 -19.28
C ASP A 246 -1.17 -15.55 -20.31
N TRP A 247 -2.24 -14.86 -19.89
CA TRP A 247 -2.96 -13.94 -20.77
C TRP A 247 -2.05 -12.85 -21.30
N LEU A 248 -1.25 -12.22 -20.44
CA LEU A 248 -0.31 -11.15 -20.83
C LEU A 248 0.81 -11.64 -21.76
N ILE A 249 1.31 -12.85 -21.54
CA ILE A 249 2.33 -13.48 -22.41
C ILE A 249 1.76 -13.72 -23.82
N ASN A 250 0.51 -14.18 -23.88
CA ASN A 250 -0.18 -14.53 -25.13
C ASN A 250 -0.83 -13.34 -25.85
N ASN A 251 -1.11 -12.25 -25.13
CA ASN A 251 -1.71 -11.02 -25.66
C ASN A 251 -0.86 -9.81 -25.24
N PRO A 252 0.32 -9.60 -25.86
CA PRO A 252 1.24 -8.53 -25.45
C PRO A 252 0.61 -7.13 -25.49
N ASN A 253 0.86 -6.31 -24.47
CA ASN A 253 0.54 -4.89 -24.45
C ASN A 253 1.76 -4.09 -23.95
N PRO A 254 2.58 -3.54 -24.85
CA PRO A 254 3.83 -2.85 -24.50
C PRO A 254 3.62 -1.51 -23.79
N GLU A 255 2.37 -1.06 -23.60
CA GLU A 255 2.02 0.15 -22.85
C GLU A 255 1.52 -0.16 -21.43
N LEU A 256 1.32 -1.44 -21.09
CA LEU A 256 0.80 -1.86 -19.79
C LEU A 256 1.92 -1.94 -18.74
N GLU A 257 1.71 -1.32 -17.59
CA GLU A 257 2.51 -1.55 -16.40
C GLU A 257 1.86 -2.66 -15.55
N PHE A 258 2.57 -3.77 -15.36
CA PHE A 258 2.08 -4.93 -14.63
C PHE A 258 2.70 -5.00 -13.23
N SER A 259 1.91 -5.36 -12.22
CA SER A 259 2.41 -5.45 -10.85
C SER A 259 1.75 -6.55 -10.04
N ILE A 260 2.50 -7.14 -9.11
CA ILE A 260 2.01 -8.14 -8.15
C ILE A 260 2.51 -7.78 -6.76
N ASN A 261 1.67 -7.89 -5.75
CA ASN A 261 2.08 -7.89 -4.34
C ASN A 261 2.26 -9.33 -3.86
N SER A 262 3.39 -9.69 -3.26
CA SER A 262 3.59 -11.05 -2.73
C SER A 262 4.45 -11.05 -1.48
N ASN A 263 4.10 -11.88 -0.50
CA ASN A 263 4.80 -12.09 0.75
C ASN A 263 6.07 -12.96 0.64
N PHE A 264 6.34 -13.51 -0.55
CA PHE A 264 7.51 -14.35 -0.87
C PHE A 264 7.67 -15.60 0.00
N SER A 265 6.58 -16.09 0.60
CA SER A 265 6.59 -17.26 1.48
C SER A 265 5.95 -18.50 0.85
N VAL A 266 5.66 -18.47 -0.47
CA VAL A 266 5.10 -19.63 -1.18
C VAL A 266 6.09 -20.79 -1.33
N PRO A 267 5.61 -22.03 -1.54
CA PRO A 267 6.49 -23.18 -1.82
C PRO A 267 7.41 -22.94 -3.02
N GLU A 268 8.59 -23.56 -3.01
CA GLU A 268 9.64 -23.39 -4.04
C GLU A 268 9.12 -23.59 -5.48
N LYS A 269 8.36 -24.65 -5.72
CA LYS A 269 7.76 -24.92 -7.05
C LYS A 269 6.90 -23.77 -7.59
N VAL A 270 6.16 -23.09 -6.71
CA VAL A 270 5.30 -21.96 -7.08
C VAL A 270 6.16 -20.72 -7.36
N TRP A 271 7.20 -20.52 -6.55
CA TRP A 271 8.18 -19.46 -6.76
C TRP A 271 8.93 -19.62 -8.10
N ASP A 272 9.38 -20.83 -8.44
CA ASP A 272 10.08 -21.10 -9.69
C ASP A 272 9.18 -20.85 -10.91
N LEU A 273 7.91 -21.27 -10.84
CA LEU A 273 6.92 -20.96 -11.86
C LEU A 273 6.74 -19.45 -12.00
N PHE A 274 6.68 -18.72 -10.89
CA PHE A 274 6.56 -17.27 -10.92
C PHE A 274 7.77 -16.61 -11.59
N ILE A 275 8.99 -17.01 -11.24
CA ILE A 275 10.23 -16.53 -11.86
C ILE A 275 10.25 -16.82 -13.37
N ASP A 276 9.84 -18.01 -13.79
CA ASP A 276 9.72 -18.37 -15.22
C ASP A 276 8.74 -17.43 -15.96
N LYS A 277 7.56 -17.19 -15.39
CA LYS A 277 6.58 -16.26 -15.99
C LYS A 277 7.08 -14.83 -16.06
N LEU A 278 7.82 -14.35 -15.04
CA LEU A 278 8.45 -13.03 -15.10
C LEU A 278 9.47 -12.94 -16.23
N ASN A 279 10.28 -13.98 -16.43
CA ASN A 279 11.25 -14.03 -17.52
C ASN A 279 10.55 -14.03 -18.89
N GLN A 280 9.43 -14.73 -19.04
CA GLN A 280 8.63 -14.69 -20.27
C GLN A 280 8.01 -13.31 -20.53
N LEU A 281 7.52 -12.62 -19.49
CA LEU A 281 6.91 -11.30 -19.61
C LEU A 281 7.91 -10.21 -19.99
N LYS A 282 9.09 -10.21 -19.35
CA LYS A 282 10.12 -9.21 -19.66
C LYS A 282 10.79 -9.44 -21.01
N THR A 283 10.90 -10.70 -21.46
CA THR A 283 11.46 -11.02 -22.78
C THR A 283 10.48 -10.63 -23.89
N GLY A 284 10.95 -9.88 -24.89
CA GLY A 284 10.13 -9.45 -26.01
C GLY A 284 9.11 -8.34 -25.67
N LYS A 285 9.31 -7.65 -24.55
CA LYS A 285 8.51 -6.47 -24.13
C LYS A 285 7.00 -6.74 -24.12
N LYS A 286 6.60 -7.85 -23.48
CA LYS A 286 5.17 -8.24 -23.39
C LYS A 286 4.34 -7.23 -22.62
N VAL A 287 4.98 -6.55 -21.68
CA VAL A 287 4.46 -5.42 -20.90
C VAL A 287 5.51 -4.32 -20.86
N LYS A 288 5.09 -3.10 -20.56
CA LYS A 288 5.95 -1.92 -20.47
C LYS A 288 6.92 -1.99 -19.30
N LYS A 289 6.42 -2.39 -18.13
CA LYS A 289 7.15 -2.44 -16.86
C LYS A 289 6.58 -3.55 -15.97
N ILE A 290 7.43 -4.14 -15.16
CA ILE A 290 7.05 -5.12 -14.14
C ILE A 290 7.50 -4.61 -12.78
N THR A 291 6.57 -4.48 -11.84
CA THR A 291 6.90 -4.13 -10.44
C THR A 291 6.35 -5.18 -9.48
N ILE A 292 7.22 -5.80 -8.70
CA ILE A 292 6.85 -6.74 -7.64
C ILE A 292 6.96 -6.01 -6.32
N TYR A 293 5.84 -5.89 -5.63
CA TYR A 293 5.79 -5.40 -4.28
C TYR A 293 5.91 -6.58 -3.33
N THR A 294 6.75 -6.45 -2.30
CA THR A 294 6.80 -7.39 -1.19
C THR A 294 6.66 -6.64 0.12
N SER A 295 6.51 -7.33 1.25
CA SER A 295 6.21 -6.64 2.50
C SER A 295 6.91 -7.24 3.71
N ALA A 296 7.58 -6.36 4.47
CA ALA A 296 8.21 -6.64 5.75
C ALA A 296 8.31 -5.34 6.54
N GLU A 297 8.05 -5.41 7.84
CA GLU A 297 7.96 -4.23 8.72
C GLU A 297 9.13 -4.12 9.71
N ALA A 298 9.89 -5.19 9.89
CA ALA A 298 10.96 -5.32 10.87
C ALA A 298 12.09 -6.23 10.34
N TRP A 299 13.12 -6.47 11.14
CA TRP A 299 14.25 -7.33 10.78
C TRP A 299 14.20 -8.69 11.49
N GLU A 300 14.48 -9.77 10.76
CA GLU A 300 14.60 -11.15 11.28
C GLU A 300 13.41 -11.57 12.15
N GLU A 301 13.65 -12.06 13.37
CA GLU A 301 12.64 -12.57 14.30
C GLU A 301 11.50 -11.57 14.58
N ARG A 302 11.78 -10.26 14.55
CA ARG A 302 10.76 -9.22 14.75
C ARG A 302 9.82 -9.12 13.55
N ALA A 303 10.33 -9.39 12.34
CA ALA A 303 9.52 -9.49 11.14
C ALA A 303 8.63 -10.74 11.17
N GLU A 304 9.18 -11.86 11.64
CA GLU A 304 8.47 -13.14 11.78
C GLU A 304 7.39 -13.06 12.87
N TYR A 305 7.63 -12.30 13.94
CA TYR A 305 6.64 -11.96 14.95
C TYR A 305 5.49 -11.13 14.36
N ALA A 306 5.81 -10.05 13.64
CA ALA A 306 4.80 -9.21 13.01
C ALA A 306 3.99 -9.97 11.93
N ARG A 307 4.62 -10.95 11.27
CA ARG A 307 4.09 -11.72 10.14
C ARG A 307 4.19 -13.23 10.41
N THR A 308 3.35 -13.75 11.30
CA THR A 308 3.38 -15.19 11.64
C THR A 308 3.30 -16.08 10.39
N GLY A 309 4.28 -16.97 10.25
CA GLY A 309 4.49 -17.84 9.09
C GLY A 309 5.59 -17.37 8.12
N LEU A 310 6.09 -16.13 8.27
CA LEU A 310 7.20 -15.62 7.48
C LEU A 310 8.47 -16.39 7.82
N ASN A 311 9.26 -16.72 6.80
CA ASN A 311 10.66 -17.08 6.96
C ASN A 311 11.50 -15.91 6.43
N PHE A 312 12.09 -15.13 7.33
CA PHE A 312 12.76 -13.87 6.96
C PHE A 312 13.97 -14.13 6.05
N LYS A 313 14.71 -15.21 6.31
CA LYS A 313 15.86 -15.60 5.47
C LYS A 313 15.43 -15.88 4.03
N LEU A 314 14.34 -16.62 3.84
CA LEU A 314 13.79 -16.92 2.52
C LEU A 314 13.26 -15.67 1.83
N PHE A 315 12.55 -14.81 2.57
CA PHE A 315 12.09 -13.50 2.09
C PHE A 315 13.26 -12.64 1.57
N LYS A 316 14.35 -12.54 2.35
CA LYS A 316 15.55 -11.79 1.98
C LYS A 316 16.18 -12.36 0.72
N GLN A 317 16.40 -13.68 0.67
CA GLN A 317 16.96 -14.37 -0.50
C GLN A 317 16.13 -14.12 -1.77
N ARG A 318 14.79 -14.19 -1.66
CA ARG A 318 13.89 -14.00 -2.80
C ARG A 318 13.80 -12.54 -3.26
N THR A 319 13.91 -11.61 -2.33
CA THR A 319 14.01 -10.17 -2.65
C THR A 319 15.30 -9.87 -3.42
N GLU A 320 16.43 -10.41 -2.95
CA GLU A 320 17.72 -10.32 -3.63
C GLU A 320 17.68 -10.95 -5.03
N GLN A 321 17.09 -12.14 -5.16
CA GLN A 321 16.89 -12.80 -6.46
C GLN A 321 16.09 -11.93 -7.43
N LEU A 322 15.02 -11.27 -6.99
CA LEU A 322 14.24 -10.37 -7.85
C LEU A 322 14.96 -9.06 -8.17
N ALA A 323 15.71 -8.49 -7.23
CA ALA A 323 16.56 -7.34 -7.51
C ALA A 323 17.61 -7.66 -8.59
N ASP A 324 18.05 -8.93 -8.65
CA ASP A 324 19.01 -9.41 -9.62
C ASP A 324 18.45 -10.03 -10.90
N ILE A 325 17.15 -10.28 -11.01
CA ILE A 325 16.60 -10.98 -12.17
C ILE A 325 16.74 -10.14 -13.46
N GLY A 326 16.80 -8.81 -13.33
CA GLY A 326 16.87 -7.87 -14.45
C GLY A 326 15.51 -7.57 -15.07
N ASN A 327 15.31 -6.29 -15.41
CA ASN A 327 14.10 -5.67 -15.94
C ASN A 327 12.81 -5.98 -15.16
N VAL A 328 12.96 -6.09 -13.84
CA VAL A 328 11.88 -6.20 -12.86
C VAL A 328 12.24 -5.27 -11.72
N ARG A 329 11.30 -4.41 -11.33
CA ARG A 329 11.43 -3.59 -10.13
C ARG A 329 10.91 -4.36 -8.92
N VAL A 330 11.65 -4.36 -7.82
CA VAL A 330 11.19 -4.84 -6.52
C VAL A 330 11.03 -3.68 -5.55
N VAL A 331 9.91 -3.64 -4.83
CA VAL A 331 9.63 -2.61 -3.81
C VAL A 331 9.26 -3.30 -2.51
N VAL A 332 10.04 -3.07 -1.45
CA VAL A 332 9.70 -3.54 -0.10
C VAL A 332 8.75 -2.53 0.52
N MET A 333 7.55 -2.96 0.86
CA MET A 333 6.53 -2.16 1.54
C MET A 333 6.55 -2.49 3.04
N ALA A 334 6.70 -1.48 3.88
CA ALA A 334 6.63 -1.61 5.32
C ALA A 334 5.38 -0.92 5.83
N ALA A 335 4.35 -1.69 6.20
CA ALA A 335 3.20 -1.18 6.95
C ALA A 335 3.64 -0.76 8.36
N PHE A 336 4.31 0.40 8.43
CA PHE A 336 5.12 0.81 9.57
C PHE A 336 4.25 0.92 10.83
N ASN A 337 4.61 0.15 11.85
CA ASN A 337 3.81 -0.07 13.04
C ASN A 337 4.70 -0.26 14.28
N MET A 338 4.10 -0.58 15.43
CA MET A 338 4.82 -0.74 16.70
C MET A 338 5.99 -1.73 16.63
N PHE A 339 5.86 -2.82 15.86
CA PHE A 339 6.91 -3.83 15.70
C PHE A 339 8.05 -3.40 14.79
N SER A 340 7.88 -2.31 14.01
CA SER A 340 8.95 -1.75 13.18
C SER A 340 10.03 -1.05 13.99
N ILE A 341 9.64 -0.40 15.10
CA ILE A 341 10.41 0.70 15.73
C ILE A 341 11.87 0.31 16.00
N THR A 342 12.11 -0.84 16.64
CA THR A 342 13.43 -1.18 17.20
C THR A 342 14.36 -1.87 16.22
N SER A 343 13.86 -2.30 15.04
CA SER A 343 14.67 -3.06 14.07
C SER A 343 14.52 -2.59 12.62
N PHE A 344 13.92 -1.42 12.39
CA PHE A 344 13.80 -0.90 11.03
C PHE A 344 15.14 -0.45 10.44
N LYS A 345 16.13 -0.07 11.28
CA LYS A 345 17.43 0.41 10.81
C LYS A 345 18.19 -0.64 9.98
N PRO A 346 18.36 -1.90 10.44
CA PRO A 346 18.90 -2.98 9.61
C PRO A 346 18.18 -3.17 8.26
N MET A 347 16.84 -3.02 8.25
CA MET A 347 16.09 -3.09 6.99
C MET A 347 16.46 -1.94 6.05
N LEU A 348 16.57 -0.72 6.56
CA LEU A 348 17.01 0.45 5.78
C LEU A 348 18.44 0.27 5.26
N GLU A 349 19.36 -0.25 6.08
CA GLU A 349 20.74 -0.55 5.68
C GLU A 349 20.77 -1.58 4.54
N TRP A 350 20.00 -2.66 4.65
CA TRP A 350 19.87 -3.67 3.59
C TRP A 350 19.26 -3.10 2.31
N ILE A 351 18.20 -2.28 2.41
CA ILE A 351 17.61 -1.63 1.25
C ILE A 351 18.61 -0.68 0.58
N LEU A 352 19.36 0.09 1.35
CA LEU A 352 20.40 0.98 0.82
C LEU A 352 21.49 0.20 0.09
N GLU A 353 21.91 -0.95 0.62
CA GLU A 353 22.83 -1.86 -0.04
C GLU A 353 22.28 -2.33 -1.39
N LEU A 354 21.03 -2.83 -1.41
CA LEU A 354 20.39 -3.27 -2.66
C LEU A 354 20.24 -2.14 -3.68
N LYS A 355 19.86 -0.93 -3.24
CA LYS A 355 19.81 0.24 -4.13
C LYS A 355 21.17 0.55 -4.73
N THR A 356 22.21 0.52 -3.91
CA THR A 356 23.60 0.74 -4.35
C THR A 356 24.04 -0.31 -5.37
N LEU A 357 23.64 -1.57 -5.17
CA LEU A 357 24.00 -2.68 -6.06
C LEU A 357 23.20 -2.69 -7.36
N HIS A 358 21.90 -2.38 -7.36
CA HIS A 358 21.01 -2.67 -8.49
C HIS A 358 20.43 -1.46 -9.21
N ASN A 359 20.35 -0.28 -8.58
CA ASN A 359 19.79 0.90 -9.24
C ASN A 359 20.80 1.52 -10.22
N PRO A 360 20.40 1.84 -11.46
CA PRO A 360 21.25 2.59 -12.37
C PRO A 360 21.38 4.06 -11.94
N SER A 361 22.53 4.65 -12.19
CA SER A 361 22.77 6.11 -12.05
C SER A 361 23.19 6.67 -13.40
N ASN A 362 22.40 7.59 -13.95
CA ASN A 362 22.68 8.20 -15.26
C ASN A 362 23.97 9.05 -15.25
N ALA A 363 24.23 9.76 -14.16
CA ALA A 363 25.44 10.57 -14.01
C ALA A 363 26.70 9.69 -13.99
N ILE A 364 26.69 8.59 -13.23
CA ILE A 364 27.79 7.61 -13.19
C ILE A 364 27.94 6.90 -14.54
N ASN A 365 26.81 6.51 -15.16
CA ASN A 365 26.80 5.78 -16.43
C ASN A 365 27.57 6.54 -17.52
N GLN A 366 27.37 7.86 -17.63
CA GLN A 366 28.13 8.66 -18.59
C GLN A 366 29.64 8.59 -18.36
N MET A 367 30.11 8.59 -17.11
CA MET A 367 31.54 8.50 -16.80
C MET A 367 32.12 7.12 -17.13
N GLU A 368 31.41 6.06 -16.76
CA GLU A 368 31.86 4.68 -16.97
C GLU A 368 31.88 4.29 -18.45
N VAL A 369 30.91 4.77 -19.24
CA VAL A 369 30.93 4.60 -20.71
C VAL A 369 32.15 5.29 -21.34
N ASN A 370 32.69 6.33 -20.71
CA ASN A 370 33.92 6.99 -21.13
C ASN A 370 35.19 6.36 -20.53
N GLY A 371 35.09 5.19 -19.89
CA GLY A 371 36.23 4.41 -19.42
C GLY A 371 36.72 4.75 -18.00
N PHE A 372 36.01 5.61 -17.26
CA PHE A 372 36.35 5.92 -15.87
C PHE A 372 35.79 4.84 -14.91
N VAL A 373 36.54 4.52 -13.86
CA VAL A 373 36.07 3.62 -12.80
C VAL A 373 35.50 4.46 -11.66
N VAL A 374 34.17 4.47 -11.53
CA VAL A 374 33.45 5.27 -10.52
C VAL A 374 32.72 4.38 -9.52
N THR A 375 32.07 3.31 -9.98
CA THR A 375 31.40 2.34 -9.07
C THR A 375 32.45 1.57 -8.26
N GLU A 376 32.48 1.78 -6.94
CA GLU A 376 33.39 1.06 -6.03
C GLU A 376 32.95 -0.40 -5.76
N ARG A 377 31.64 -0.70 -5.85
CA ARG A 377 31.07 -2.03 -5.56
C ARG A 377 29.97 -2.43 -6.55
N GLY A 378 29.99 -3.70 -6.97
CA GLY A 378 29.02 -4.27 -7.90
C GLY A 378 29.42 -4.09 -9.37
N ILE A 379 28.46 -4.33 -10.27
CA ILE A 379 28.68 -4.11 -11.72
C ILE A 379 28.56 -2.61 -12.08
N PRO A 380 29.24 -2.14 -13.14
CA PRO A 380 29.10 -0.77 -13.62
C PRO A 380 27.65 -0.33 -13.86
N SER A 381 27.38 0.96 -13.69
CA SER A 381 26.10 1.62 -13.96
C SER A 381 25.58 1.41 -15.38
N ASP A 382 26.46 1.39 -16.38
CA ASP A 382 26.05 1.09 -17.76
C ASP A 382 25.50 -0.34 -17.90
N ALA A 383 26.14 -1.31 -17.24
CA ALA A 383 25.69 -2.69 -17.17
C ALA A 383 24.36 -2.81 -16.40
N ARG A 384 24.18 -2.05 -15.32
CA ARG A 384 22.89 -1.98 -14.59
C ARG A 384 21.77 -1.42 -15.46
N ALA A 385 22.03 -0.35 -16.20
CA ALA A 385 21.06 0.26 -17.12
C ALA A 385 20.69 -0.70 -18.26
N LYS A 386 21.68 -1.44 -18.82
CA LYS A 386 21.43 -2.49 -19.82
C LYS A 386 20.64 -3.68 -19.25
N LYS A 387 20.86 -4.02 -17.98
CA LYS A 387 20.13 -5.09 -17.27
C LYS A 387 18.68 -4.69 -16.95
N ASN A 388 18.41 -3.40 -16.74
CA ASN A 388 17.11 -2.85 -16.32
C ASN A 388 16.65 -1.68 -17.22
N PRO A 389 16.49 -1.88 -18.54
CA PRO A 389 16.24 -0.78 -19.47
C PRO A 389 14.94 -0.02 -19.22
N ASP A 390 13.92 -0.64 -18.60
CA ASP A 390 12.62 0.00 -18.34
C ASP A 390 12.51 0.63 -16.94
N HIS A 391 13.56 0.54 -16.12
CA HIS A 391 13.53 0.92 -14.70
C HIS A 391 14.72 1.81 -14.31
N SER A 392 14.45 3.09 -14.01
CA SER A 392 15.43 3.98 -13.37
C SER A 392 15.65 3.67 -11.88
N ILE A 393 14.66 3.03 -11.25
CA ILE A 393 14.71 2.54 -9.87
C ILE A 393 14.30 1.06 -9.91
N THR A 394 15.26 0.17 -9.69
CA THR A 394 15.07 -1.29 -9.65
C THR A 394 14.65 -1.75 -8.25
N VAL A 395 15.20 -1.12 -7.21
CA VAL A 395 14.91 -1.39 -5.80
C VAL A 395 14.38 -0.13 -5.14
N GLY A 396 13.23 -0.23 -4.47
CA GLY A 396 12.65 0.86 -3.70
C GLY A 396 12.08 0.39 -2.37
N ILE A 397 11.74 1.35 -1.52
CA ILE A 397 10.99 1.12 -0.29
C ILE A 397 9.71 1.95 -0.30
N ASP A 398 8.63 1.41 0.24
CA ASP A 398 7.42 2.17 0.57
C ASP A 398 7.15 2.03 2.06
N ILE A 399 6.84 3.13 2.74
CA ILE A 399 6.63 3.17 4.19
C ILE A 399 5.23 3.77 4.45
N PRO A 400 4.15 3.03 4.13
CA PRO A 400 2.80 3.46 4.47
C PRO A 400 2.59 3.52 5.99
N TYR A 401 1.75 4.46 6.40
CA TYR A 401 1.30 4.61 7.78
C TYR A 401 0.27 3.52 8.08
N LEU A 402 0.49 2.67 9.11
CA LEU A 402 -0.55 1.79 9.63
C LEU A 402 -1.45 2.54 10.63
N ARG A 403 -2.74 2.71 10.31
CA ARG A 403 -3.73 3.38 11.18
C ARG A 403 -4.71 2.42 11.87
N HIS A 404 -4.84 1.22 11.32
CA HIS A 404 -5.69 0.16 11.85
C HIS A 404 -4.94 -1.19 11.76
N PRO A 405 -5.03 -2.07 12.78
CA PRO A 405 -5.71 -1.82 14.05
C PRO A 405 -4.95 -0.77 14.90
N GLU A 406 -5.68 0.07 15.62
CA GLU A 406 -5.16 1.22 16.37
C GLU A 406 -4.14 0.81 17.44
N LEU A 407 -4.29 -0.41 17.99
CA LEU A 407 -3.35 -0.98 18.96
C LEU A 407 -1.96 -1.28 18.39
N LEU A 408 -1.76 -1.22 17.07
CA LEU A 408 -0.44 -1.33 16.43
C LEU A 408 0.08 0.02 15.89
N ASP A 409 -0.72 1.09 16.00
CA ASP A 409 -0.30 2.43 15.60
C ASP A 409 0.84 2.93 16.51
N ILE A 410 1.89 3.51 15.92
CA ILE A 410 3.02 4.03 16.70
C ILE A 410 2.67 5.27 17.55
N GLN A 411 1.50 5.89 17.35
CA GLN A 411 1.10 7.13 18.02
C GLN A 411 1.22 7.10 19.55
N PHE A 412 0.98 5.95 20.16
CA PHE A 412 1.02 5.79 21.62
C PHE A 412 2.37 5.29 22.17
N CYS A 413 3.37 5.06 21.29
CA CYS A 413 4.69 4.59 21.71
C CYS A 413 5.33 5.54 22.73
N SER A 414 6.24 5.03 23.58
CA SER A 414 6.88 5.87 24.61
C SER A 414 7.77 6.96 24.00
N HIS A 415 8.13 7.99 24.77
CA HIS A 415 8.99 9.06 24.26
C HIS A 415 10.42 8.57 24.03
N GLU A 416 10.88 7.63 24.84
CA GLU A 416 12.17 6.97 24.74
C GLU A 416 12.29 6.28 23.37
N LEU A 417 11.26 5.54 22.94
CA LEU A 417 11.24 4.92 21.61
C LEU A 417 11.33 5.94 20.46
N VAL A 418 10.82 7.16 20.65
CA VAL A 418 10.98 8.23 19.65
C VAL A 418 12.43 8.71 19.58
N GLU A 419 13.01 8.98 20.75
CA GLU A 419 14.34 9.57 20.88
C GLU A 419 15.44 8.59 20.47
N GLU A 420 15.30 7.32 20.85
CA GLU A 420 16.31 6.28 20.65
C GLU A 420 16.20 5.57 19.30
N HIS A 421 15.02 5.55 18.67
CA HIS A 421 14.80 4.81 17.42
C HIS A 421 14.23 5.67 16.29
N LEU A 422 13.08 6.31 16.48
CA LEU A 422 12.40 6.98 15.36
C LEU A 422 13.16 8.20 14.80
N LEU A 423 13.67 9.08 15.66
CA LEU A 423 14.47 10.23 15.23
C LEU A 423 15.80 9.79 14.58
N PRO A 424 16.53 8.80 15.13
CA PRO A 424 17.70 8.21 14.46
C PRO A 424 17.40 7.61 13.08
N LEU A 425 16.24 6.97 12.86
CA LEU A 425 15.86 6.46 11.54
C LEU A 425 15.73 7.61 10.52
N LEU A 426 15.10 8.72 10.90
CA LEU A 426 15.01 9.91 10.03
C LEU A 426 16.38 10.50 9.72
N ALA A 427 17.25 10.61 10.74
CA ALA A 427 18.61 11.09 10.56
C ALA A 427 19.40 10.18 9.61
N TYR A 428 19.27 8.86 9.76
CA TYR A 428 19.91 7.88 8.89
C TYR A 428 19.44 7.99 7.44
N MET A 429 18.11 8.02 7.19
CA MET A 429 17.61 8.16 5.83
C MET A 429 18.02 9.50 5.19
N SER A 430 18.01 10.59 5.97
CA SER A 430 18.41 11.92 5.49
C SER A 430 19.90 11.99 5.16
N ALA A 431 20.75 11.36 5.98
CA ALA A 431 22.19 11.27 5.74
C ALA A 431 22.53 10.41 4.50
N ASN A 432 21.65 9.48 4.14
CA ASN A 432 21.79 8.60 2.98
C ASN A 432 20.76 8.92 1.88
N GLN A 433 20.34 10.19 1.77
CA GLN A 433 19.43 10.63 0.72
C GLN A 433 20.09 10.53 -0.66
N ALA A 434 19.33 10.09 -1.67
CA ALA A 434 19.79 10.07 -3.05
C ALA A 434 20.16 11.49 -3.53
N CYS A 435 21.37 11.63 -4.08
CA CYS A 435 21.83 12.88 -4.66
C CYS A 435 21.41 12.94 -6.13
N ASN A 436 20.35 13.70 -6.44
CA ASN A 436 19.83 13.83 -7.81
C ASN A 436 20.84 14.42 -8.83
N ILE A 437 21.96 14.98 -8.34
CA ILE A 437 23.03 15.55 -9.18
C ILE A 437 24.11 14.51 -9.50
N TRP A 438 24.54 13.73 -8.50
CA TRP A 438 25.71 12.84 -8.61
C TRP A 438 25.32 11.36 -8.68
N GLU A 439 24.46 10.91 -7.76
CA GLU A 439 24.09 9.52 -7.56
C GLU A 439 22.58 9.38 -7.41
N PRO A 440 21.81 9.70 -8.47
CA PRO A 440 20.37 9.51 -8.45
C PRO A 440 20.05 8.04 -8.16
N HIS A 441 19.02 7.81 -7.35
CA HIS A 441 18.48 6.49 -7.02
C HIS A 441 19.38 5.54 -6.22
N LYS A 442 20.61 5.94 -5.85
CA LYS A 442 21.51 5.14 -5.01
C LYS A 442 21.20 5.22 -3.51
N GLY A 443 20.61 6.33 -3.07
CA GLY A 443 20.16 6.55 -1.70
C GLY A 443 18.64 6.46 -1.54
N PHE A 444 18.14 7.00 -0.42
CA PHE A 444 16.71 7.16 -0.18
C PHE A 444 16.13 8.33 -0.99
N GLU A 445 15.02 8.09 -1.66
CA GLU A 445 14.34 9.12 -2.42
C GLU A 445 13.69 10.14 -1.47
N PRO A 446 13.57 11.42 -1.84
CA PRO A 446 12.91 12.42 -1.01
C PRO A 446 11.49 12.01 -0.57
N TYR A 447 10.73 11.34 -1.44
CA TYR A 447 9.39 10.87 -1.11
C TYR A 447 9.38 9.66 -0.14
N GLU A 448 10.44 8.85 -0.10
CA GLU A 448 10.57 7.74 0.86
C GLU A 448 10.86 8.31 2.26
N ILE A 449 11.74 9.31 2.34
CA ILE A 449 12.05 10.05 3.58
C ILE A 449 10.80 10.76 4.10
N GLU A 450 10.06 11.45 3.23
CA GLU A 450 8.86 12.18 3.62
C GLU A 450 7.77 11.27 4.20
N LYS A 451 7.64 10.03 3.70
CA LYS A 451 6.69 9.05 4.26
C LYS A 451 6.99 8.69 5.71
N LEU A 452 8.26 8.37 6.03
CA LEU A 452 8.66 8.11 7.43
C LEU A 452 8.57 9.39 8.28
N LYS A 453 9.01 10.53 7.75
CA LYS A 453 8.94 11.82 8.45
C LYS A 453 7.50 12.15 8.85
N ARG A 454 6.54 11.97 7.95
CA ARG A 454 5.12 12.19 8.25
C ARG A 454 4.63 11.32 9.41
N ILE A 455 5.04 10.05 9.44
CA ILE A 455 4.70 9.11 10.52
C ILE A 455 5.26 9.62 11.86
N VAL A 456 6.56 9.93 11.92
CA VAL A 456 7.24 10.36 13.15
C VAL A 456 6.74 11.73 13.63
N VAL A 457 6.60 12.71 12.73
CA VAL A 457 6.10 14.06 13.06
C VAL A 457 4.66 13.99 13.56
N ASN A 458 3.81 13.17 12.94
CA ASN A 458 2.45 12.98 13.41
C ASN A 458 2.41 12.34 14.80
N ARG A 459 3.29 11.37 15.10
CA ARG A 459 3.42 10.80 16.45
C ARG A 459 3.88 11.84 17.48
N ILE A 460 4.79 12.74 17.12
CA ILE A 460 5.25 13.83 18.02
C ILE A 460 4.11 14.80 18.31
N TYR A 461 3.31 15.14 17.30
CA TYR A 461 2.15 16.01 17.45
C TYR A 461 1.03 15.36 18.28
N TYR A 462 0.74 14.08 18.02
CA TYR A 462 -0.36 13.35 18.67
C TYR A 462 -0.09 13.08 20.15
N ASN A 463 1.15 12.75 20.53
CA ASN A 463 1.54 12.42 21.90
C ASN A 463 2.77 13.25 22.32
N PRO A 464 2.66 14.57 22.52
CA PRO A 464 3.82 15.43 22.74
C PRO A 464 4.42 15.30 24.15
N LYS A 465 5.76 15.34 24.25
CA LYS A 465 6.50 15.30 25.54
C LYS A 465 6.24 16.53 26.41
N ILE A 466 6.02 17.69 25.78
CA ILE A 466 5.71 18.96 26.43
C ILE A 466 4.41 19.50 25.82
N SER A 467 3.51 19.97 26.68
CA SER A 467 2.25 20.56 26.22
C SER A 467 2.51 21.89 25.49
N PRO A 468 1.85 22.17 24.35
CA PRO A 468 1.99 23.46 23.69
C PRO A 468 1.60 24.60 24.66
N PRO A 469 2.33 25.73 24.67
CA PRO A 469 2.17 26.76 25.70
C PRO A 469 0.84 27.55 25.65
N ASN A 470 0.01 27.41 24.61
CA ASN A 470 -1.18 28.25 24.39
C ASN A 470 -2.45 27.45 24.07
N LEU A 471 -2.82 26.49 24.92
CA LEU A 471 -4.05 25.72 24.69
C LEU A 471 -5.31 26.51 25.09
N LYS A 472 -6.25 26.68 24.17
CA LYS A 472 -7.56 27.30 24.45
C LYS A 472 -8.44 26.33 25.25
N LYS A 473 -9.40 26.86 26.00
CA LYS A 473 -10.28 26.11 26.94
C LYS A 473 -11.03 24.91 26.32
N GLY A 474 -11.24 24.85 24.99
CA GLY A 474 -11.82 23.70 24.28
C GLY A 474 -10.80 22.67 23.75
N GLU A 475 -9.50 22.99 23.76
CA GLU A 475 -8.43 22.05 23.41
C GLU A 475 -8.03 21.16 24.61
N TYR A 476 -8.50 21.51 25.82
CA TYR A 476 -8.28 20.72 27.03
C TYR A 476 -9.11 19.42 27.05
N ASP A 477 -10.38 19.49 26.62
CA ASP A 477 -11.27 18.33 26.52
C ASP A 477 -10.78 17.37 25.43
N ALA A 478 -10.42 17.90 24.25
CA ALA A 478 -9.79 17.13 23.17
C ALA A 478 -8.46 16.48 23.61
N LYS A 479 -7.65 17.16 24.44
CA LYS A 479 -6.41 16.60 24.99
C LYS A 479 -6.67 15.51 26.03
N THR A 480 -7.72 15.63 26.83
CA THR A 480 -8.15 14.59 27.78
C THR A 480 -8.57 13.34 27.01
N ASP A 481 -9.37 13.52 25.95
CA ASP A 481 -9.76 12.45 25.03
C ASP A 481 -8.56 11.82 24.32
N HIS A 482 -7.58 12.62 23.87
CA HIS A 482 -6.35 12.11 23.27
C HIS A 482 -5.47 11.33 24.27
N ARG A 483 -5.33 11.80 25.50
CA ARG A 483 -4.55 11.09 26.53
C ARG A 483 -5.23 9.77 26.91
N ASN A 484 -6.55 9.78 27.02
CA ASN A 484 -7.35 8.57 27.22
C ASN A 484 -7.16 7.59 26.06
N ALA A 485 -7.16 8.07 24.81
CA ALA A 485 -6.90 7.23 23.64
C ALA A 485 -5.48 6.63 23.63
N VAL A 486 -4.45 7.40 24.00
CA VAL A 486 -3.07 6.90 24.16
C VAL A 486 -3.01 5.79 25.21
N ASN A 487 -3.59 6.03 26.38
CA ASN A 487 -3.56 5.07 27.50
C ASN A 487 -4.38 3.81 27.18
N MET A 488 -5.54 3.96 26.56
CA MET A 488 -6.36 2.86 26.05
C MET A 488 -5.57 2.00 25.06
N ASN A 489 -4.92 2.60 24.05
CA ASN A 489 -4.16 1.83 23.06
C ASN A 489 -2.93 1.15 23.67
N ARG A 490 -2.29 1.74 24.71
CA ARG A 490 -1.24 1.08 25.49
C ARG A 490 -1.78 -0.16 26.21
N ALA A 491 -2.91 -0.04 26.92
CA ALA A 491 -3.55 -1.15 27.59
C ALA A 491 -3.92 -2.28 26.61
N LYS A 492 -4.55 -1.92 25.48
CA LYS A 492 -4.89 -2.85 24.39
C LYS A 492 -3.65 -3.52 23.80
N PHE A 493 -2.56 -2.78 23.58
CA PHE A 493 -1.32 -3.31 23.07
C PHE A 493 -0.71 -4.35 24.03
N TYR A 494 -0.66 -4.05 25.33
CA TYR A 494 -0.19 -5.01 26.33
C TYR A 494 -1.00 -6.31 26.29
N ASP A 495 -2.32 -6.22 26.36
CA ASP A 495 -3.18 -7.41 26.33
C ASP A 495 -3.00 -8.19 25.01
N PHE A 496 -2.98 -7.47 23.89
CA PHE A 496 -2.79 -8.06 22.56
C PHE A 496 -1.50 -8.86 22.45
N VAL A 497 -0.34 -8.29 22.82
CA VAL A 497 0.95 -8.99 22.64
C VAL A 497 1.05 -10.23 23.52
N ASN A 498 0.50 -10.20 24.74
CA ASN A 498 0.50 -11.38 25.62
C ASN A 498 -0.43 -12.47 25.08
N LYS A 499 -1.62 -12.12 24.57
CA LYS A 499 -2.52 -13.08 23.91
C LYS A 499 -1.93 -13.61 22.61
N HIS A 500 -1.24 -12.76 21.84
CA HIS A 500 -0.53 -13.16 20.64
C HIS A 500 0.58 -14.16 20.96
N ASP A 501 1.35 -13.90 22.03
CA ASP A 501 2.41 -14.79 22.52
C ASP A 501 1.87 -16.15 22.95
N GLU A 502 0.80 -16.17 23.75
CA GLU A 502 0.15 -17.40 24.16
C GLU A 502 -0.36 -18.20 22.95
N ARG A 503 -1.05 -17.51 22.02
CA ARG A 503 -1.67 -18.14 20.84
C ARG A 503 -0.66 -18.69 19.84
N ASN A 504 0.53 -18.10 19.75
CA ASN A 504 1.54 -18.48 18.76
C ASN A 504 2.78 -19.15 19.34
N GLY A 505 2.88 -19.26 20.68
CA GLY A 505 4.08 -19.75 21.35
C GLY A 505 5.30 -18.83 21.17
N THR A 506 5.08 -17.52 21.09
CA THR A 506 6.14 -16.50 20.95
C THR A 506 6.41 -15.79 22.28
N SER A 507 7.37 -14.86 22.29
CA SER A 507 7.68 -14.04 23.47
C SER A 507 8.09 -12.63 23.04
N PHE A 508 7.20 -11.66 23.25
CA PHE A 508 7.40 -10.25 22.90
C PHE A 508 8.66 -9.69 23.55
N LEU A 509 8.87 -9.93 24.85
CA LEU A 509 10.05 -9.40 25.56
C LEU A 509 11.37 -10.06 25.12
N THR A 510 11.32 -11.30 24.63
CA THR A 510 12.50 -11.95 24.03
C THR A 510 12.79 -11.38 22.64
N THR A 511 11.75 -11.16 21.84
CA THR A 511 11.88 -10.65 20.46
C THR A 511 12.13 -9.14 20.39
N PHE A 512 11.65 -8.37 21.38
CA PHE A 512 11.77 -6.90 21.45
C PHE A 512 12.33 -6.45 22.81
N PRO A 513 13.56 -6.85 23.19
CA PRO A 513 14.14 -6.48 24.49
C PRO A 513 14.26 -4.96 24.68
N GLU A 514 14.46 -4.20 23.59
CA GLU A 514 14.52 -2.73 23.61
C GLU A 514 13.17 -2.09 23.97
N MET A 515 12.06 -2.82 23.83
CA MET A 515 10.72 -2.34 24.17
C MET A 515 10.30 -2.66 25.60
N THR A 516 11.18 -3.21 26.45
CA THR A 516 10.84 -3.61 27.83
C THR A 516 10.24 -2.46 28.65
N ALA A 517 10.83 -1.26 28.59
CA ALA A 517 10.30 -0.09 29.30
C ALA A 517 8.91 0.31 28.77
N HIS A 518 8.70 0.27 27.45
CA HIS A 518 7.41 0.56 26.85
C HIS A 518 6.36 -0.51 27.21
N TYR A 519 6.74 -1.78 27.25
CA TYR A 519 5.88 -2.88 27.67
C TYR A 519 5.41 -2.71 29.11
N ASN A 520 6.32 -2.35 30.03
CA ASN A 520 5.96 -2.09 31.43
C ASN A 520 5.03 -0.87 31.58
N LEU A 521 5.28 0.20 30.82
CA LEU A 521 4.35 1.33 30.75
C LEU A 521 2.96 0.88 30.27
N CYS A 522 2.88 0.03 29.25
CA CYS A 522 1.61 -0.49 28.76
C CYS A 522 0.91 -1.41 29.77
N LYS A 523 1.68 -2.17 30.56
CA LYS A 523 1.19 -3.00 31.66
C LYS A 523 0.54 -2.18 32.76
N GLU A 524 1.16 -1.06 33.14
CA GLU A 524 0.61 -0.13 34.14
C GLU A 524 -0.73 0.42 33.67
N GLU A 525 -0.82 0.86 32.41
CA GLU A 525 -2.09 1.33 31.84
C GLU A 525 -3.15 0.21 31.76
N TYR A 526 -2.76 -1.02 31.41
CA TYR A 526 -3.64 -2.19 31.42
C TYR A 526 -4.27 -2.43 32.80
N ALA A 527 -3.49 -2.35 33.88
CA ALA A 527 -3.98 -2.59 35.23
C ALA A 527 -5.14 -1.63 35.62
N THR A 528 -5.10 -0.38 35.14
CA THR A 528 -6.15 0.62 35.43
C THR A 528 -7.55 0.26 34.93
N TYR A 529 -7.68 -0.68 33.99
CA TYR A 529 -8.97 -1.13 33.45
C TYR A 529 -9.57 -2.30 34.23
N TYR A 530 -8.77 -2.98 35.07
CA TYR A 530 -9.17 -4.15 35.84
C TYR A 530 -9.15 -3.91 37.35
N ASP A 531 -8.38 -2.93 37.81
CA ASP A 531 -8.40 -2.44 39.18
C ASP A 531 -9.68 -1.62 39.41
N LYS A 532 -10.75 -2.30 39.79
CA LYS A 532 -11.97 -1.68 40.32
C LYS A 532 -11.74 -1.33 41.79
N ASP A 533 -11.29 -0.11 42.06
CA ASP A 533 -11.57 0.54 43.34
C ASP A 533 -12.98 1.14 43.36
#